data_AF-A0A9Q3YMZ2-F1
#
_entry.id   AF-A0A9Q3YMZ2-F1
#
_cell.length_a   1.000
_cell.length_b   1.000
_cell.length_c   1.000
_cell.angle_alpha   90.00
_cell.angle_beta   90.00
_cell.angle_gamma   90.00
#
_symmetry.space_group_name_H-M   'P 1'
#
loop_
_entity.id
_entity.type
_entity.pdbx_description
1 polymer ?
#
loop_
_entity_poly.entity_id
_entity_poly.type
_entity_poly.pdbx_seq_one_letter_code
_entity_poly.pdbx_strand_id
1 'polypeptide(L)'
;MNTPRPDRTPASATGRFVALYVVLLVLLAANLAGTLLPLGPWAIPARLAVAATMVAVIATTFMRLRQGTVLVRLVAVMSLLWILFLFVLTFADFLTR
;
A
#
# COMPACT_ATOMS: atom_id res chain seq x y z
N MET A 1 -43.03 -19.77 -13.71
CA MET A 1 -41.93 -19.94 -14.69
C MET A 1 -40.84 -18.94 -14.33
N ASN A 2 -39.84 -19.33 -13.53
CA ASN A 2 -38.74 -18.44 -13.14
C ASN A 2 -37.62 -18.58 -14.19
N THR A 3 -37.39 -17.55 -14.99
CA THR A 3 -36.29 -17.54 -15.95
C THR A 3 -34.97 -17.28 -15.21
N PRO A 4 -33.88 -18.02 -15.53
CA PRO A 4 -32.55 -17.72 -15.02
C PRO A 4 -32.13 -16.32 -15.49
N ARG A 5 -31.76 -15.45 -14.54
CA ARG A 5 -31.28 -14.09 -14.85
C ARG A 5 -29.84 -14.22 -15.37
N PRO A 6 -29.50 -13.74 -16.58
CA PRO A 6 -28.12 -13.74 -17.03
C PRO A 6 -27.28 -12.89 -16.08
N ASP A 7 -26.28 -13.52 -15.48
CA ASP A 7 -25.29 -12.97 -14.59
C ASP A 7 -24.37 -12.04 -15.38
N ARG A 8 -24.77 -10.77 -15.48
CA ARG A 8 -23.89 -9.72 -16.01
C ARG A 8 -22.78 -9.46 -15.00
N THR A 9 -21.70 -10.21 -15.08
CA THR A 9 -20.43 -9.84 -14.45
C THR A 9 -19.97 -8.54 -15.12
N PRO A 10 -19.94 -7.40 -14.40
CA PRO A 10 -19.58 -6.12 -15.00
C PRO A 10 -18.08 -6.15 -15.32
N ALA A 11 -17.74 -6.31 -16.61
CA ALA A 11 -16.36 -6.34 -17.11
C ALA A 11 -15.52 -5.12 -16.66
N SER A 12 -16.17 -4.00 -16.34
CA SER A 12 -15.54 -2.78 -15.82
C SER A 12 -14.96 -2.93 -14.39
N ALA A 13 -15.55 -3.78 -13.55
CA ALA A 13 -15.00 -4.05 -12.21
C ALA A 13 -13.68 -4.83 -12.32
N THR A 14 -13.66 -5.85 -13.19
CA THR A 14 -12.47 -6.67 -13.46
C THR A 14 -11.33 -5.84 -14.04
N GLY A 15 -11.62 -4.96 -15.01
CA GLY A 15 -10.60 -4.08 -15.60
C GLY A 15 -9.92 -3.17 -14.56
N ARG A 16 -10.67 -2.66 -13.57
CA ARG A 16 -10.11 -1.85 -12.49
C ARG A 16 -9.18 -2.65 -11.59
N PHE A 17 -9.56 -3.86 -11.20
CA PHE A 17 -8.70 -4.74 -10.39
C PHE A 17 -7.39 -5.10 -11.11
N VAL A 18 -7.47 -5.37 -12.40
CA VAL A 18 -6.28 -5.67 -13.23
C VAL A 18 -5.34 -4.46 -13.31
N ALA A 19 -5.87 -3.25 -13.54
CA ALA A 19 -5.04 -2.04 -13.55
C ALA A 19 -4.32 -1.81 -12.21
N LEU A 20 -5.01 -2.03 -11.09
CA LEU A 20 -4.44 -1.89 -9.75
C LEU A 20 -3.39 -2.96 -9.45
N TYR A 21 -3.60 -4.18 -9.92
CA TYR A 21 -2.63 -5.25 -9.85
C TYR A 21 -1.36 -4.91 -10.64
N VAL A 22 -1.49 -4.34 -11.85
CA VAL A 22 -0.35 -3.86 -12.64
C VAL A 22 0.42 -2.74 -11.90
N VAL A 23 -0.29 -1.79 -11.28
CA VAL A 23 0.36 -0.73 -10.47
C VAL A 23 1.16 -1.33 -9.31
N LEU A 24 0.63 -2.36 -8.63
CA LEU A 24 1.37 -3.07 -7.57
C LEU A 24 2.60 -3.80 -8.10
N LEU A 25 2.49 -4.45 -9.26
CA LEU A 25 3.63 -5.11 -9.90
C LEU A 25 4.72 -4.11 -10.29
N VAL A 26 4.36 -2.92 -10.78
CA VAL A 26 5.32 -1.85 -11.08
C VAL A 26 6.00 -1.35 -9.81
N LEU A 27 5.25 -1.11 -8.73
CA LEU A 27 5.82 -0.74 -7.43
C LEU A 27 6.75 -1.83 -6.88
N LEU A 28 6.40 -3.10 -7.07
CA LEU A 28 7.21 -4.24 -6.65
C LEU A 28 8.50 -4.32 -7.45
N ALA A 29 8.42 -4.17 -8.77
CA ALA A 29 9.59 -4.12 -9.63
C ALA A 29 10.51 -2.95 -9.24
N ALA A 30 9.95 -1.77 -8.93
CA ALA A 30 10.72 -0.62 -8.45
C ALA A 30 11.39 -0.89 -7.09
N ASN A 31 10.71 -1.57 -6.16
CA ASN A 31 11.29 -1.98 -4.88
C ASN A 31 12.45 -2.96 -5.07
N LEU A 32 12.27 -3.94 -5.95
CA LEU A 32 13.27 -4.96 -6.25
C LEU A 32 14.49 -4.33 -6.96
N ALA A 33 14.26 -3.44 -7.92
CA ALA A 33 15.30 -2.67 -8.58
C ALA A 33 16.08 -1.78 -7.60
N GLY A 34 15.39 -1.12 -6.67
CA GLY A 34 16.03 -0.35 -5.59
C GLY A 34 16.81 -1.20 -4.59
N THR A 35 16.57 -2.51 -4.55
CA THR A 35 17.32 -3.48 -3.74
C THR A 35 18.57 -3.99 -4.46
N LEU A 36 18.49 -4.10 -5.79
CA LEU A 36 19.58 -4.55 -6.66
C LEU A 36 20.60 -3.44 -6.94
N LEU A 37 20.21 -2.18 -6.79
CA LEU A 37 21.11 -1.03 -6.93
C LEU A 37 21.82 -0.76 -5.59
N PRO A 38 23.17 -0.79 -5.55
CA PRO A 38 23.93 -0.53 -4.32
C PRO A 38 23.91 0.97 -4.01
N LEU A 39 22.81 1.44 -3.42
CA LEU A 39 22.54 2.84 -3.10
C LEU A 39 23.29 3.35 -1.86
N GLY A 40 24.28 2.61 -1.35
CA GLY A 40 25.08 3.00 -0.18
C GLY A 40 24.20 3.33 1.05
N PRO A 41 24.55 4.32 1.87
CA PRO A 41 23.80 4.71 3.08
C PRO A 41 22.33 5.11 2.82
N TRP A 42 22.01 5.53 1.60
CA TRP A 42 20.66 5.98 1.20
C TRP A 42 19.74 4.82 0.78
N ALA A 43 20.26 3.60 0.68
CA ALA A 43 19.47 2.43 0.30
C ALA A 43 18.32 2.15 1.28
N ILE A 44 18.56 2.34 2.58
CA ILE A 44 17.58 2.05 3.63
C ILE A 44 16.37 3.00 3.56
N PRO A 45 16.52 4.33 3.63
CA PRO A 45 15.39 5.25 3.54
C PRO A 45 14.66 5.16 2.18
N ALA A 46 15.38 4.95 1.07
CA ALA A 46 14.76 4.79 -0.24
C ALA A 46 13.87 3.54 -0.30
N ARG A 47 14.34 2.39 0.22
CA ARG A 47 13.55 1.13 0.23
C ARG A 47 12.34 1.24 1.14
N LEU A 48 12.46 1.94 2.27
CA LEU A 48 11.34 2.23 3.17
C LEU A 48 10.28 3.12 2.51
N ALA A 49 10.69 4.15 1.77
CA ALA A 49 9.76 5.01 1.04
C ALA A 49 8.95 4.22 -0.01
N VAL A 50 9.62 3.32 -0.76
CA VAL A 50 8.93 2.46 -1.73
C VAL A 50 7.99 1.47 -1.04
N ALA A 51 8.43 0.84 0.06
CA ALA A 51 7.59 -0.06 0.84
C ALA A 51 6.35 0.66 1.42
N ALA A 52 6.52 1.86 1.97
CA ALA A 52 5.43 2.69 2.47
C ALA A 52 4.42 3.05 1.37
N THR A 53 4.92 3.40 0.18
CA THR A 53 4.07 3.68 -0.99
C THR A 53 3.26 2.45 -1.39
N MET A 54 3.87 1.26 -1.36
CA MET A 54 3.18 0.00 -1.68
C MET A 54 2.06 -0.28 -0.67
N VAL A 55 2.32 -0.10 0.62
CA VAL A 55 1.31 -0.25 1.67
C VAL A 55 0.16 0.74 1.48
N ALA A 56 0.45 2.00 1.14
CA ALA A 56 -0.57 3.02 0.90
C ALA A 56 -1.47 2.66 -0.30
N VAL A 57 -0.88 2.17 -1.39
CA VAL A 57 -1.64 1.71 -2.56
C VAL A 57 -2.51 0.51 -2.20
N ILE A 58 -1.99 -0.50 -1.50
CA ILE A 58 -2.75 -1.68 -1.08
C ILE A 58 -3.92 -1.28 -0.15
N ALA A 59 -3.66 -0.47 0.88
CA ALA A 59 -4.66 -0.07 1.87
C ALA A 59 -5.80 0.76 1.25
N THR A 60 -5.48 1.69 0.35
CA THR A 60 -6.49 2.54 -0.30
C THR A 60 -7.30 1.79 -1.35
N THR A 61 -6.71 0.77 -1.97
CA THR A 61 -7.23 0.12 -3.17
C THR A 61 -7.92 -1.21 -2.88
N PHE A 62 -7.20 -2.13 -2.23
CA PHE A 62 -7.63 -3.52 -2.07
C PHE A 62 -8.45 -3.73 -0.81
N MET A 63 -8.08 -3.05 0.28
CA MET A 63 -8.79 -3.20 1.55
C MET A 63 -10.14 -2.46 1.61
N ARG A 64 -10.55 -1.78 0.53
CA ARG A 64 -11.79 -0.97 0.50
C ARG A 64 -11.94 -0.10 1.76
N LEU A 65 -10.85 0.44 2.31
CA LEU A 65 -10.88 1.29 3.52
C LEU A 65 -11.83 2.49 3.36
N ARG A 66 -12.07 2.91 2.11
CA ARG A 66 -12.98 4.00 1.74
C ARG A 66 -14.48 3.61 1.76
N GLN A 67 -14.80 2.32 1.79
CA GLN A 67 -16.17 1.79 1.92
C GLN A 67 -16.39 1.02 3.24
N GLY A 68 -15.32 0.75 3.99
CA GLY A 68 -15.40 0.22 5.34
C GLY A 68 -15.95 1.24 6.34
N THR A 69 -16.48 0.75 7.45
CA THR A 69 -17.03 1.53 8.56
C THR A 69 -16.01 2.56 9.07
N VAL A 70 -16.48 3.73 9.53
CA VAL A 70 -15.63 4.83 10.03
C VAL A 70 -14.60 4.36 11.07
N LEU A 71 -14.96 3.37 11.89
CA LEU A 71 -14.07 2.75 12.88
C LEU A 71 -12.81 2.13 12.26
N VAL A 72 -12.93 1.45 11.11
CA VAL A 72 -11.79 0.82 10.40
C VAL A 72 -10.82 1.89 9.92
N ARG A 73 -11.34 3.01 9.40
CA ARG A 73 -10.51 4.13 8.95
C ARG A 73 -9.79 4.80 10.12
N LEU A 74 -10.46 4.96 11.26
CA LEU A 74 -9.87 5.55 12.46
C LEU A 74 -8.72 4.70 13.01
N VAL A 75 -8.94 3.38 13.14
CA VAL A 75 -7.91 2.44 13.60
C VAL A 75 -6.72 2.45 12.64
N ALA A 76 -6.95 2.41 11.33
CA ALA A 76 -5.87 2.45 10.34
C ALA A 76 -5.03 3.73 10.44
N VAL A 77 -5.67 4.90 10.59
CA VAL A 77 -4.96 6.18 10.78
C VAL A 77 -4.19 6.18 12.09
N MET A 78 -4.78 5.67 13.17
CA MET A 78 -4.14 5.61 14.49
C MET A 78 -2.89 4.71 14.47
N SER A 79 -3.00 3.52 13.87
CA SER A 79 -1.86 2.60 13.70
C SER A 79 -0.76 3.22 12.82
N LEU A 80 -1.13 3.92 11.75
CA LEU A 80 -0.16 4.60 10.89
C LEU A 80 0.57 5.73 11.62
N LEU A 81 -0.17 6.55 12.39
CA LEU A 81 0.39 7.58 13.26
C LEU A 81 1.36 7.00 14.28
N TRP A 82 0.97 5.88 14.90
CA TRP A 82 1.81 5.19 15.87
C TRP A 82 3.14 4.71 15.27
N ILE A 83 3.10 4.06 14.10
CA ILE A 83 4.29 3.62 13.37
C ILE A 83 5.18 4.81 13.00
N LEU A 84 4.59 5.92 12.57
CA LEU A 84 5.33 7.15 12.24
C LEU A 84 6.09 7.67 13.47
N PHE A 85 5.47 7.70 14.65
CA PHE A 85 6.15 8.09 15.89
C PHE A 85 7.33 7.19 16.22
N LEU A 86 7.17 5.86 16.12
CA LEU A 86 8.26 4.92 16.35
C LEU A 86 9.43 5.14 15.40
N PHE A 87 9.13 5.47 14.13
CA PHE A 87 10.13 5.81 13.13
C PHE A 87 10.90 7.07 13.52
N VAL A 88 10.18 8.16 13.81
CA VAL A 88 10.79 9.44 14.19
C VAL A 88 11.65 9.28 15.45
N LEU A 89 11.14 8.58 16.47
CA LEU A 89 11.88 8.32 17.69
C LEU A 89 13.16 7.53 17.42
N THR A 90 13.07 6.48 16.60
CA THR A 90 14.24 5.67 16.23
C THR A 90 15.29 6.49 15.49
N PHE A 91 14.89 7.30 14.51
CA PHE A 91 15.80 8.18 13.77
C PHE A 91 16.40 9.28 14.66
N ALA A 92 15.60 9.86 15.56
CA ALA A 92 16.08 10.84 16.53
C ALA A 92 17.13 10.23 17.46
N ASP A 93 16.93 8.98 17.89
CA ASP A 93 17.89 8.24 18.71
C ASP A 93 19.20 7.99 17.95
N PHE A 94 19.12 7.57 16.68
CA PHE A 94 20.30 7.41 15.80
C PHE A 94 21.05 8.72 15.55
N LEU A 95 20.36 9.86 15.49
CA LEU A 95 20.98 11.16 15.21
C LEU A 95 21.61 11.80 16.46
N THR A 96 21.13 11.42 17.64
CA THR A 96 21.61 11.94 18.93
C THR A 96 22.79 11.13 19.48
N ARG A 97 23.07 9.95 18.91
CA ARG A 97 24.19 9.07 19.26
C ARG A 97 25.38 9.27 18.32
#